data_AF-A0A3E0Q2C5-F1
#
_entry.id   AF-A0A3E0Q2C5-F1
#
_cell.length_a   1.000
_cell.length_b   1.000
_cell.length_c   1.000
_cell.angle_alpha   90.00
_cell.angle_beta   90.00
_cell.angle_gamma   90.00
#
_symmetry.space_group_name_H-M   'P 1'
#
loop_
_entity.id
_entity.type
_entity.pdbx_description
1 polymer ?
#
loop_
_entity_poly.entity_id
_entity_poly.type
_entity_poly.pdbx_seq_one_letter_code
_entity_poly.pdbx_strand_id
1 'polypeptide(L)'
;MKGGVSMTNDWGLPLMPTWKHADVFPIIADIIRDSYAQEPRYITHDEITSQLLADPAAVGIIADAHDQESDRSPEWLAHNMVAWFSQRITSGDSDWDHAFDRREIDGKWAYKPKEG
;
A
#
# COMPACT_ATOMS: atom_id res chain seq x y z
N MET A 1 0.00 4.10 32.19
CA MET A 1 0.92 3.18 31.47
C MET A 1 1.19 3.77 30.09
N LYS A 2 2.33 3.40 29.51
CA LYS A 2 3.14 4.18 28.56
C LYS A 2 2.40 4.57 27.26
N GLY A 3 2.39 5.86 26.94
CA GLY A 3 2.24 6.32 25.56
C GLY A 3 3.52 5.96 24.81
N GLY A 4 3.44 4.95 23.93
CA GLY A 4 4.49 4.68 22.97
C GLY A 4 4.48 5.79 21.94
N VAL A 5 5.55 6.58 21.87
CA VAL A 5 5.75 7.49 20.74
C VAL A 5 5.87 6.61 19.50
N SER A 6 4.85 6.61 18.65
CA SER A 6 4.94 5.97 17.34
C SER A 6 5.99 6.73 16.56
N MET A 7 7.18 6.13 16.39
CA MET A 7 8.22 6.73 15.58
C MET A 7 7.82 6.55 14.12
N THR A 8 7.69 7.66 13.40
CA THR A 8 7.36 7.67 11.98
C THR A 8 8.57 8.09 11.15
N ASN A 9 8.64 7.66 9.89
CA ASN A 9 9.58 8.22 8.92
C ASN A 9 9.12 9.60 8.40
N ASP A 10 9.90 10.21 7.50
CA ASP A 10 9.62 11.54 6.91
C ASP A 10 8.28 11.61 6.13
N TRP A 11 7.64 10.47 5.89
CA TRP A 11 6.33 10.34 5.23
C TRP A 11 5.18 10.12 6.23
N GLY A 12 5.45 10.19 7.54
CA GLY A 12 4.47 9.93 8.58
C GLY A 12 4.09 8.46 8.74
N LEU A 13 4.81 7.53 8.10
CA LEU A 13 4.56 6.09 8.19
C LEU A 13 5.32 5.48 9.39
N PRO A 14 4.74 4.50 10.10
CA PRO A 14 5.38 3.87 11.26
C PRO A 14 6.68 3.18 10.87
N LEU A 15 7.80 3.44 11.56
CA LEU A 15 9.15 2.97 11.18
C LEU A 15 9.26 1.46 10.90
N MET A 16 8.43 0.64 11.56
CA MET A 16 8.31 -0.80 11.29
C MET A 16 6.83 -1.20 11.38
N PRO A 17 6.17 -1.53 10.25
CA PRO A 17 4.82 -2.08 10.30
C PRO A 17 4.80 -3.49 10.91
N THR A 18 3.67 -3.89 11.50
CA THR A 18 3.45 -5.25 12.03
C THR A 18 3.26 -6.33 10.95
N TRP A 19 3.05 -5.92 9.71
CA TRP A 19 2.89 -6.77 8.53
C TRP A 19 4.13 -6.68 7.63
N LYS A 20 4.39 -7.71 6.82
CA LYS A 20 5.57 -7.76 5.95
C LYS A 20 5.28 -7.24 4.57
N HIS A 21 6.17 -6.40 4.06
CA HIS A 21 6.12 -5.90 2.68
C HIS A 21 6.05 -7.03 1.64
N ALA A 22 6.79 -8.13 1.86
CA ALA A 22 6.82 -9.27 0.96
C ALA A 22 5.47 -9.99 0.82
N ASP A 23 4.59 -9.87 1.81
CA ASP A 23 3.28 -10.53 1.80
C ASP A 23 2.22 -9.64 1.13
N VAL A 24 2.35 -8.32 1.23
CA VAL A 24 1.32 -7.36 0.77
C VAL A 24 1.66 -6.73 -0.59
N PHE A 25 2.92 -6.43 -0.86
CA PHE A 25 3.30 -5.70 -2.09
C PHE A 25 2.98 -6.46 -3.38
N PRO A 26 3.14 -7.80 -3.46
CA PRO A 26 2.67 -8.54 -4.62
C PRO A 26 1.16 -8.41 -4.86
N ILE A 27 0.34 -8.41 -3.79
CA ILE A 27 -1.12 -8.25 -3.90
C ILE A 27 -1.46 -6.86 -4.46
N ILE A 28 -0.81 -5.81 -3.96
CA ILE A 28 -0.97 -4.43 -4.49
C ILE A 28 -0.59 -4.39 -5.97
N ALA A 29 0.51 -5.02 -6.34
CA ALA A 29 0.98 -5.05 -7.72
C ALA A 29 -0.02 -5.75 -8.65
N ASP A 30 -0.62 -6.85 -8.20
CA ASP A 30 -1.63 -7.58 -8.96
C ASP A 30 -2.94 -6.79 -9.08
N ILE A 31 -3.40 -6.14 -7.99
CA ILE A 31 -4.54 -5.21 -8.02
C ILE A 31 -4.35 -4.11 -9.08
N ILE A 32 -3.16 -3.49 -9.15
CA ILE A 32 -2.87 -2.45 -10.14
C ILE A 32 -2.92 -3.02 -11.55
N ARG A 33 -2.31 -4.19 -11.79
CA ARG A 33 -2.28 -4.84 -13.11
C ARG A 33 -3.68 -5.24 -13.57
N ASP A 34 -4.46 -5.88 -12.71
CA ASP A 34 -5.79 -6.36 -13.03
C ASP A 34 -6.76 -5.20 -13.27
N SER A 35 -6.67 -4.15 -12.46
CA SER A 35 -7.46 -2.92 -12.65
C SER A 35 -7.10 -2.24 -13.97
N TYR A 36 -5.81 -2.13 -14.29
CA TYR A 36 -5.35 -1.54 -15.55
C TYR A 36 -5.76 -2.37 -16.77
N ALA A 37 -5.72 -3.70 -16.67
CA ALA A 37 -6.13 -4.59 -17.74
C ALA A 37 -7.63 -4.48 -18.05
N GLN A 38 -8.46 -4.24 -17.02
CA GLN A 38 -9.89 -4.00 -17.17
C GLN A 38 -10.20 -2.62 -17.73
N GLU A 39 -9.52 -1.59 -17.23
CA GLU A 39 -9.69 -0.21 -17.65
C GLU A 39 -8.31 0.48 -17.71
N PRO A 40 -7.70 0.63 -18.91
CA PRO A 40 -6.35 1.17 -19.06
C PRO A 40 -6.24 2.66 -18.69
N ARG A 41 -6.07 2.94 -17.39
CA ARG A 41 -5.86 4.27 -16.81
C ARG A 41 -5.01 4.20 -15.55
N TYR A 42 -4.63 5.35 -15.01
CA TYR A 42 -4.02 5.38 -13.68
C TYR A 42 -5.04 4.92 -12.62
N ILE A 43 -4.62 3.96 -11.79
CA ILE A 43 -5.38 3.40 -10.68
C ILE A 43 -4.98 4.16 -9.42
N THR A 44 -5.96 4.77 -8.76
CA THR A 44 -5.72 5.67 -7.64
C THR A 44 -5.41 4.91 -6.36
N HIS A 45 -4.75 5.59 -5.42
CA HIS A 45 -4.49 5.06 -4.07
C HIS A 45 -5.76 4.52 -3.40
N ASP A 46 -6.87 5.26 -3.51
CA ASP A 46 -8.12 4.92 -2.84
C ASP A 46 -8.81 3.70 -3.48
N GLU A 47 -8.70 3.55 -4.81
CA GLU A 47 -9.17 2.36 -5.52
C GLU A 47 -8.37 1.12 -5.12
N ILE A 48 -7.04 1.23 -5.01
CA ILE A 48 -6.18 0.12 -4.57
C ILE A 48 -6.51 -0.25 -3.12
N THR A 49 -6.67 0.75 -2.26
CA THR A 49 -7.06 0.56 -0.85
C THR A 49 -8.39 -0.16 -0.74
N SER A 50 -9.39 0.26 -1.51
CA SER A 50 -10.71 -0.39 -1.53
C SER A 50 -10.64 -1.84 -2.01
N GLN A 51 -9.79 -2.12 -2.99
CA GLN A 51 -9.59 -3.49 -3.49
C GLN A 51 -8.81 -4.36 -2.50
N LEU A 52 -7.83 -3.82 -1.79
CA LEU A 52 -7.15 -4.54 -0.70
C LEU A 52 -8.12 -4.94 0.41
N LEU A 53 -9.05 -4.06 0.78
CA LEU A 53 -10.08 -4.35 1.78
C LEU A 53 -11.09 -5.42 1.32
N ALA A 54 -11.14 -5.71 0.02
CA ALA A 54 -12.01 -6.75 -0.57
C ALA A 54 -11.26 -8.03 -0.95
N ASP A 55 -9.92 -8.00 -1.02
CA ASP A 55 -9.10 -9.14 -1.39
C ASP A 55 -8.97 -10.14 -0.22
N PRO A 56 -9.36 -11.42 -0.38
CA PRO A 56 -9.35 -12.38 0.73
C PRO A 56 -7.98 -12.61 1.38
N ALA A 57 -6.89 -12.54 0.61
CA ALA A 57 -5.54 -12.72 1.14
C ALA A 57 -5.10 -11.48 1.91
N ALA A 58 -5.34 -10.28 1.38
CA ALA A 58 -5.03 -9.04 2.07
C ALA A 58 -5.87 -8.84 3.34
N VAL A 59 -7.15 -9.20 3.32
CA VAL A 59 -8.04 -9.11 4.49
C VAL A 59 -7.50 -9.90 5.68
N GLY A 60 -6.92 -11.09 5.46
CA GLY A 60 -6.28 -11.86 6.53
C GLY A 60 -5.09 -11.10 7.15
N ILE A 61 -4.22 -10.54 6.31
CA ILE A 61 -3.05 -9.77 6.77
C ILE A 61 -3.49 -8.49 7.53
N ILE A 62 -4.52 -7.80 7.03
CA ILE A 62 -5.06 -6.59 7.65
C ILE A 62 -5.69 -6.92 9.01
N ALA A 63 -6.42 -8.03 9.13
CA ALA A 63 -6.98 -8.48 10.39
C ALA A 63 -5.88 -8.81 11.41
N ASP A 64 -4.86 -9.56 11.02
CA ASP A 64 -3.73 -9.90 11.89
C ASP A 64 -2.94 -8.66 12.35
N ALA A 65 -2.79 -7.65 11.48
CA ALA A 65 -2.17 -6.38 11.82
C ALA A 65 -3.05 -5.56 12.77
N HIS A 66 -4.36 -5.52 12.53
CA HIS A 66 -5.34 -4.85 13.39
C HIS A 66 -5.36 -5.46 14.81
N ASP A 67 -5.27 -6.77 14.93
CA ASP A 67 -5.22 -7.44 16.24
C ASP A 67 -3.95 -7.08 17.04
N GLN A 68 -2.86 -6.73 16.35
CA GLN A 68 -1.61 -6.27 16.95
C GLN A 68 -1.59 -4.75 17.21
N GLU A 69 -2.33 -3.98 16.42
CA GLU A 69 -2.42 -2.51 16.46
C GLU A 69 -3.88 -2.08 16.61
N SER A 70 -4.52 -2.47 17.71
CA SER A 70 -5.98 -2.32 17.90
C SER A 70 -6.47 -0.86 17.92
N ASP A 71 -5.57 0.13 17.97
CA ASP A 71 -5.87 1.56 17.84
C ASP A 71 -5.98 2.04 16.38
N ARG A 72 -5.63 1.19 15.41
CA ARG A 72 -5.68 1.47 13.97
C ARG A 72 -6.85 0.74 13.34
N SER A 73 -7.62 1.44 12.51
CA SER A 73 -8.70 0.78 11.76
C SER A 73 -8.15 -0.05 10.59
N PRO A 74 -8.87 -1.07 10.11
CA PRO A 74 -8.51 -1.81 8.89
C PRO A 74 -8.26 -0.90 7.68
N GLU A 75 -9.07 0.14 7.51
CA GLU A 75 -8.94 1.12 6.42
C GLU A 75 -7.64 1.93 6.54
N TRP A 76 -7.29 2.34 7.77
CA TRP A 76 -6.02 3.02 8.01
C TRP A 76 -4.84 2.12 7.68
N LEU A 77 -4.90 0.84 8.05
CA LEU A 77 -3.86 -0.15 7.75
C LEU A 77 -3.72 -0.36 6.24
N ALA A 78 -4.82 -0.53 5.51
CA ALA A 78 -4.80 -0.69 4.05
C ALA A 78 -4.20 0.55 3.36
N HIS A 79 -4.61 1.76 3.76
CA HIS A 79 -4.03 3.00 3.23
C HIS A 79 -2.52 3.10 3.53
N ASN A 80 -2.11 2.71 4.74
CA ASN A 80 -0.71 2.68 5.15
C ASN A 80 0.10 1.65 4.33
N MET A 81 -0.48 0.50 3.99
CA MET A 81 0.15 -0.51 3.12
C MET A 81 0.45 0.04 1.73
N VAL A 82 -0.51 0.75 1.11
CA VAL A 82 -0.31 1.38 -0.20
C VAL A 82 0.70 2.53 -0.13
N ALA A 83 0.74 3.28 0.98
CA ALA A 83 1.72 4.34 1.19
C ALA A 83 3.15 3.78 1.28
N TRP A 84 3.36 2.68 1.99
CA TRP A 84 4.63 1.96 2.06
C TRP A 84 5.08 1.41 0.71
N PHE A 85 4.15 0.88 -0.09
CA PHE A 85 4.43 0.47 -1.47
C PHE A 85 4.97 1.65 -2.30
N SER A 86 4.32 2.82 -2.20
CA SER A 86 4.75 4.04 -2.87
C SER A 86 6.12 4.53 -2.42
N GLN A 87 6.39 4.47 -1.11
CA GLN A 87 7.68 4.84 -0.58
C GLN A 87 8.78 3.96 -1.16
N ARG A 88 8.53 2.65 -1.30
CA ARG A 88 9.53 1.71 -1.80
C ARG A 88 9.89 1.94 -3.28
N ILE A 89 8.94 2.45 -4.08
CA ILE A 89 9.21 2.98 -5.42
C ILE A 89 10.10 4.24 -5.33
N THR A 90 9.79 5.16 -4.41
CA THR A 90 10.56 6.42 -4.25
C THR A 90 12.01 6.19 -3.84
N SER A 91 12.28 5.17 -3.02
CA SER A 91 13.64 4.87 -2.56
C SER A 91 14.56 4.30 -3.65
N GLY A 92 14.05 4.03 -4.86
CA GLY A 92 14.85 3.62 -6.03
C GLY A 92 15.52 2.24 -5.93
N ASP A 93 15.15 1.46 -4.91
CA ASP A 93 15.81 0.20 -4.53
C ASP A 93 14.78 -0.95 -4.43
N SER A 94 13.85 -0.99 -5.39
CA SER A 94 12.89 -2.09 -5.47
C SER A 94 12.47 -2.39 -6.89
N ASP A 95 12.16 -3.67 -7.12
CA ASP A 95 11.60 -4.18 -8.37
C ASP A 95 10.33 -3.41 -8.80
N TRP A 96 9.66 -2.74 -7.86
CA TRP A 96 8.45 -1.97 -8.10
C TRP A 96 8.68 -0.67 -8.86
N ASP A 97 9.84 -0.02 -8.70
CA ASP A 97 10.17 1.18 -9.50
C ASP A 97 10.31 0.84 -10.98
N HIS A 98 10.79 -0.35 -11.30
CA HIS A 98 10.85 -0.83 -12.69
C HIS A 98 9.51 -1.35 -13.22
N ALA A 99 8.55 -1.66 -12.35
CA ALA A 99 7.28 -2.25 -12.73
C ALA A 99 6.15 -1.23 -12.97
N PHE A 100 6.18 -0.08 -12.30
CA PHE A 100 5.05 0.86 -12.30
C PHE A 100 5.45 2.31 -12.58
N ASP A 101 4.71 2.96 -13.46
CA ASP A 101 4.66 4.41 -13.53
C ASP A 101 3.73 4.93 -12.44
N ARG A 102 4.05 6.10 -11.88
CA ARG A 102 3.17 6.78 -10.94
C ARG A 102 3.11 8.28 -11.20
N ARG A 103 1.97 8.86 -10.85
CA ARG A 103 1.78 10.32 -10.83
C ARG A 103 0.86 10.70 -9.68
N GLU A 104 0.93 11.95 -9.27
CA GLU A 104 0.03 12.47 -8.25
C GLU A 104 -1.31 12.88 -8.88
N ILE A 105 -2.41 12.46 -8.26
CA ILE A 105 -3.79 12.85 -8.58
C ILE A 105 -4.46 13.20 -7.25
N ASP A 106 -5.01 14.41 -7.15
CA ASP A 106 -5.72 14.90 -5.95
C ASP A 106 -4.93 14.72 -4.63
N GLY A 107 -3.60 14.95 -4.69
CA GLY A 107 -2.73 14.85 -3.51
C GLY A 107 -2.28 13.42 -3.15
N LYS A 108 -2.60 12.41 -3.98
CA LYS A 108 -2.24 11.00 -3.73
C LYS A 108 -1.58 10.38 -4.96
N TRP A 109 -0.73 9.38 -4.74
CA TRP A 109 -0.13 8.60 -5.82
C TRP A 109 -1.15 7.70 -6.50
N ALA A 110 -1.16 7.74 -7.83
CA ALA A 110 -1.87 6.80 -8.70
C ALA A 110 -0.87 6.09 -9.61
N TYR A 111 -1.21 4.87 -10.05
CA TYR A 111 -0.26 3.93 -10.63
C TYR A 111 -0.77 3.33 -11.94
N LYS A 112 0.14 2.99 -12.85
CA LYS A 112 -0.12 2.07 -13.96
C LYS A 112 1.11 1.19 -14.21
N PRO A 113 0.98 0.00 -14.81
CA PRO A 113 2.13 -0.75 -15.27
C PRO A 113 2.99 0.08 -16.23
N LYS A 114 4.33 -0.03 -16.13
CA LYS A 114 5.22 0.49 -17.18
C LYS A 114 5.01 -0.30 -18.46
N GLU A 115 5.06 0.40 -19.59
CA GLU A 115 5.11 -0.25 -20.89
C GLU A 115 6.51 -0.86 -21.06
N GLY A 116 6.56 -2.17 -21.31
CA GLY A 116 7.80 -2.92 -21.54
C GLY A 116 8.37 -2.72 -22.93
#